data_AF-A0A662XSG2-F1
#
_entry.id   AF-A0A662XSG2-F1
#
_cell.length_a   1.000
_cell.length_b   1.000
_cell.length_c   1.000
_cell.angle_alpha   90.00
_cell.angle_beta   90.00
_cell.angle_gamma   90.00
#
_symmetry.space_group_name_H-M   'P 1'
#
loop_
_entity.id
_entity.type
_entity.pdbx_description
1 polymer ?
#
loop_
_entity_poly.entity_id
_entity_poly.type
_entity_poly.pdbx_seq_one_letter_code
_entity_poly.pdbx_strand_id
1 'polypeptide(L)'
;MEVAVVSEALHQLYSPLSSPRVRRRADSLLQRFQRSPEATQTALHVLQAPIADTGDSANNALLRTKRAFAASTIYFTVASYIRKYKLEDPSSWTAEERTQHELLVKDFGLVAQEVWNVLTGPNGTLEELNVQTHLALTIAVILLRFHEAQAEISIVGAVEWLVRNQQHPVSDDVTASLTN
;
A
#
# COMPACT_ATOMS: atom_id res chain seq x y z
N MET A 1 6.50 -3.97 15.14
CA MET A 1 7.72 -4.77 14.85
C MET A 1 8.70 -3.88 14.08
N GLU A 2 9.99 -3.88 14.43
CA GLU A 2 10.97 -2.95 13.82
C GLU A 2 11.23 -3.25 12.33
N VAL A 3 11.40 -2.21 11.51
CA VAL A 3 11.74 -2.29 10.07
C VAL A 3 12.97 -3.18 9.82
N ALA A 4 13.93 -3.17 10.74
CA ALA A 4 15.13 -4.00 10.69
C ALA A 4 14.80 -5.51 10.72
N VAL A 5 13.78 -5.92 11.50
CA VAL A 5 13.36 -7.33 11.60
C VAL A 5 12.70 -7.79 10.30
N VAL A 6 11.86 -6.94 9.68
CA VAL A 6 11.26 -7.23 8.36
C VAL A 6 12.33 -7.32 7.29
N SER A 7 13.30 -6.40 7.31
CA SER A 7 14.44 -6.39 6.40
C SER A 7 15.24 -7.69 6.49
N GLU A 8 15.59 -8.12 7.70
CA GLU A 8 16.34 -9.35 7.93
C GLU A 8 15.55 -10.58 7.52
N ALA A 9 14.24 -10.64 7.83
CA ALA A 9 13.39 -11.74 7.40
C ALA A 9 13.30 -11.82 5.86
N LEU A 10 13.18 -10.69 5.16
CA LEU A 10 13.21 -10.68 3.69
C LEU A 10 14.55 -11.16 3.16
N HIS A 11 15.67 -10.69 3.73
CA HIS A 11 16.99 -11.17 3.35
C HIS A 11 17.12 -12.69 3.52
N GLN A 12 16.70 -13.22 4.67
CA GLN A 12 16.70 -14.66 4.95
C GLN A 12 15.79 -15.45 4.01
N LEU A 13 14.63 -14.90 3.64
CA LEU A 13 13.67 -15.57 2.76
C LEU A 13 14.22 -15.74 1.33
N TYR A 14 14.85 -14.70 0.79
CA TYR A 14 15.31 -14.66 -0.60
C TYR A 14 16.79 -15.00 -0.79
N SER A 15 17.57 -15.09 0.28
CA SER A 15 18.98 -15.50 0.19
C SER A 15 19.11 -16.97 -0.23
N PRO A 16 19.91 -17.28 -1.27
CA PRO A 16 20.15 -18.65 -1.69
C PRO A 16 20.95 -19.45 -0.65
N LEU A 17 21.66 -18.76 0.24
CA LEU A 17 22.47 -19.35 1.31
C LEU A 17 21.63 -19.75 2.53
N SER A 18 20.38 -19.30 2.61
CA SER A 18 19.51 -19.63 3.73
C SER A 18 18.97 -21.05 3.65
N SER A 19 19.09 -21.78 4.76
CA SER A 19 18.53 -23.13 4.86
C SER A 19 16.99 -23.11 4.74
N PRO A 20 16.35 -24.21 4.30
CA PRO A 20 14.89 -24.30 4.21
C PRO A 20 14.18 -23.97 5.52
N ARG A 21 14.76 -24.35 6.67
CA ARG A 21 14.20 -24.05 8.00
C ARG A 21 14.21 -22.56 8.31
N VAL A 22 15.28 -21.86 7.94
CA VAL A 22 15.42 -20.41 8.12
C VAL A 22 14.39 -19.67 7.24
N ARG A 23 14.29 -20.04 5.96
CA ARG A 23 13.31 -19.45 5.03
C ARG A 23 11.87 -19.60 5.52
N ARG A 24 11.47 -20.77 6.03
CA ARG A 24 10.12 -20.97 6.59
C ARG A 24 9.84 -20.09 7.81
N ARG A 25 10.84 -19.93 8.69
CA ARG A 25 10.71 -19.04 9.86
C ARG A 25 10.55 -17.59 9.44
N ALA A 26 11.34 -17.15 8.47
CA ALA A 26 11.25 -15.81 7.91
C ALA A 26 9.88 -15.55 7.25
N ASP A 27 9.40 -16.46 6.41
CA ASP A 27 8.06 -16.40 5.81
C ASP A 27 6.96 -16.30 6.87
N SER A 28 7.02 -17.15 7.90
CA SER A 28 6.06 -17.11 9.02
C SER A 28 6.06 -15.76 9.76
N LEU A 29 7.22 -15.13 9.88
CA LEU A 29 7.40 -13.82 10.52
C LEU A 29 6.79 -12.72 9.66
N LEU A 30 7.03 -12.76 8.34
CA LEU A 30 6.49 -11.80 7.38
C LEU A 30 4.95 -11.92 7.26
N GLN A 31 4.41 -13.14 7.29
CA GLN A 31 2.96 -13.33 7.31
C GLN A 31 2.30 -12.87 8.62
N ARG A 32 3.01 -12.93 9.75
CA ARG A 32 2.54 -12.36 11.03
C ARG A 32 2.57 -10.84 10.96
N PHE A 33 3.62 -10.26 10.38
CA PHE A 33 3.74 -8.84 10.16
C PHE A 33 2.59 -8.28 9.34
N GLN A 34 2.23 -8.90 8.21
CA GLN A 34 1.15 -8.43 7.34
C GLN A 34 -0.22 -8.34 8.04
N ARG A 35 -0.39 -9.04 9.17
CA ARG A 35 -1.61 -9.02 10.00
C ARG A 35 -1.50 -8.12 11.23
N SER A 36 -0.35 -7.48 11.44
CA SER A 36 -0.12 -6.57 12.56
C SER A 36 -0.73 -5.18 12.30
N PRO A 37 -1.13 -4.44 13.33
CA PRO A 37 -1.72 -3.11 13.16
C PRO A 37 -0.72 -2.08 12.60
N GLU A 38 0.58 -2.28 12.82
CA GLU A 38 1.61 -1.35 12.31
C GLU A 38 2.03 -1.63 10.86
N ALA A 39 1.50 -2.68 10.23
CA ALA A 39 1.94 -3.17 8.92
C ALA A 39 1.83 -2.10 7.83
N THR A 40 0.67 -1.46 7.72
CA THR A 40 0.38 -0.45 6.69
C THR A 40 1.29 0.76 6.84
N GLN A 41 1.40 1.32 8.05
CA GLN A 41 2.22 2.50 8.30
C GLN A 41 3.71 2.21 8.04
N THR A 42 4.19 1.04 8.47
CA THR A 42 5.57 0.61 8.25
C THR A 42 5.85 0.41 6.75
N ALA A 43 4.92 -0.20 6.02
CA ALA A 43 5.04 -0.38 4.58
C ALA A 43 5.01 0.95 3.81
N LEU A 44 4.14 1.88 4.20
CA LEU A 44 4.11 3.23 3.63
C LEU A 44 5.45 3.95 3.83
N HIS A 45 6.03 3.88 5.03
CA HIS A 45 7.33 4.49 5.30
C HIS A 45 8.43 3.94 4.39
N VAL A 46 8.44 2.63 4.12
CA VAL A 46 9.37 1.99 3.18
C VAL A 46 9.19 2.51 1.75
N LEU A 47 7.94 2.75 1.32
CA LEU A 47 7.62 3.21 -0.02
C LEU A 47 7.81 4.73 -0.22
N GLN A 48 7.64 5.52 0.84
CA GLN A 48 7.90 6.95 0.82
C GLN A 48 9.40 7.27 0.83
N ALA A 49 10.23 6.36 1.37
CA ALA A 49 11.68 6.52 1.34
C ALA A 49 12.19 6.65 -0.11
N PRO A 50 13.11 7.59 -0.40
CA PRO A 50 13.67 7.77 -1.74
C PRO A 50 14.33 6.50 -2.27
N ILE A 51 14.18 6.26 -3.58
CA ILE A 51 14.89 5.18 -4.28
C ILE A 51 16.27 5.72 -4.66
N ALA A 52 17.30 5.36 -3.88
CA ALA A 52 18.69 5.69 -4.17
C ALA A 52 19.42 4.47 -4.73
N ASP A 53 20.04 4.61 -5.89
CA ASP A 53 20.97 3.60 -6.42
C ASP A 53 22.29 3.68 -5.63
N THR A 54 22.63 2.59 -4.94
CA THR A 54 23.85 2.51 -4.13
C THR A 54 25.06 1.99 -4.92
N GLY A 55 24.89 1.60 -6.18
CA GLY A 55 25.90 0.92 -6.99
C GLY A 55 26.17 -0.54 -6.57
N ASP A 56 25.65 -0.98 -5.42
CA ASP A 56 25.74 -2.37 -4.96
C ASP A 56 24.49 -3.15 -5.38
N SER A 57 24.70 -4.10 -6.29
CA SER A 57 23.64 -4.97 -6.83
C SER A 57 22.86 -5.74 -5.76
N ALA A 58 23.51 -6.18 -4.67
CA ALA A 58 22.87 -6.94 -3.62
C ALA A 58 21.96 -6.04 -2.76
N ASN A 59 22.43 -4.84 -2.42
CA ASN A 59 21.64 -3.86 -1.69
C ASN A 59 20.45 -3.37 -2.51
N ASN A 60 20.66 -3.10 -3.80
CA ASN A 60 19.60 -2.70 -4.72
C ASN A 60 18.55 -3.83 -4.89
N ALA A 61 18.96 -5.09 -4.96
CA ALA A 61 18.03 -6.23 -5.01
C ALA A 61 17.21 -6.38 -3.72
N LEU A 62 17.84 -6.19 -2.56
CA LEU A 62 17.15 -6.21 -1.27
C LEU A 62 16.17 -5.04 -1.14
N LEU A 63 16.54 -3.83 -1.61
CA LEU A 63 15.65 -2.68 -1.64
C LEU A 63 14.40 -2.95 -2.47
N ARG A 64 14.54 -3.48 -3.69
CA ARG A 64 13.41 -3.81 -4.56
C ARG A 64 12.49 -4.85 -3.92
N THR A 65 13.07 -5.88 -3.31
CA THR A 65 12.33 -6.88 -2.53
C THR A 65 11.53 -6.25 -1.37
N LYS A 66 12.13 -5.30 -0.63
CA LYS A 66 11.46 -4.59 0.47
C LYS A 66 10.26 -3.79 -0.02
N ARG A 67 10.41 -3.07 -1.14
CA ARG A 67 9.34 -2.25 -1.70
C ARG A 67 8.21 -3.11 -2.27
N ALA A 68 8.53 -4.20 -2.96
CA ALA A 68 7.53 -5.18 -3.40
C ALA A 68 6.76 -5.81 -2.23
N PHE A 69 7.46 -6.17 -1.14
CA PHE A 69 6.82 -6.67 0.06
C PHE A 69 5.96 -5.60 0.75
N ALA A 70 6.41 -4.34 0.81
CA ALA A 70 5.65 -3.25 1.38
C ALA A 70 4.34 -3.00 0.60
N ALA A 71 4.41 -2.88 -0.73
CA ALA A 71 3.23 -2.65 -1.57
C ALA A 71 2.23 -3.80 -1.49
N SER A 72 2.70 -5.06 -1.54
CA SER A 72 1.83 -6.23 -1.36
C SER A 72 1.23 -6.32 0.05
N THR A 73 1.95 -5.85 1.07
CA THR A 73 1.44 -5.79 2.45
C THR A 73 0.27 -4.81 2.57
N ILE A 74 0.39 -3.60 2.01
CA ILE A 74 -0.71 -2.62 2.03
C ILE A 74 -1.93 -3.20 1.31
N TYR A 75 -1.73 -3.75 0.11
CA TYR A 75 -2.80 -4.39 -0.64
C TYR A 75 -3.47 -5.52 0.15
N PHE A 76 -2.69 -6.40 0.77
CA PHE A 76 -3.20 -7.48 1.61
C PHE A 76 -4.02 -6.95 2.79
N THR A 77 -3.56 -5.90 3.47
CA THR A 77 -4.29 -5.27 4.56
C THR A 77 -5.65 -4.78 4.04
N VAL A 78 -5.68 -3.96 2.99
CA VAL A 78 -6.94 -3.46 2.42
C VAL A 78 -7.87 -4.61 1.97
N ALA A 79 -7.34 -5.58 1.23
CA ALA A 79 -8.13 -6.69 0.69
C ALA A 79 -8.68 -7.64 1.77
N SER A 80 -7.91 -7.87 2.86
CA SER A 80 -8.33 -8.74 3.96
C SER A 80 -9.41 -8.11 4.83
N TYR A 81 -9.45 -6.78 4.93
CA TYR A 81 -10.44 -6.04 5.71
C TYR A 81 -11.87 -6.26 5.20
N ILE A 82 -12.06 -6.39 3.88
CA ILE A 82 -13.38 -6.66 3.29
C ILE A 82 -14.00 -7.93 3.88
N ARG A 83 -13.22 -9.01 4.00
CA ARG A 83 -13.69 -10.28 4.56
C ARG A 83 -13.95 -10.19 6.05
N LYS A 84 -13.18 -9.36 6.77
CA LYS A 84 -13.27 -9.24 8.23
C LYS A 84 -14.54 -8.51 8.68
N TYR A 85 -14.99 -7.50 7.94
CA TYR A 85 -16.09 -6.63 8.36
C TYR A 85 -17.41 -6.86 7.62
N LYS A 86 -17.52 -7.93 6.81
CA LYS A 86 -18.77 -8.35 6.11
C LYS A 86 -19.55 -7.16 5.53
N LEU A 87 -18.86 -6.34 4.75
CA LEU A 87 -19.36 -5.08 4.20
C LEU A 87 -20.50 -5.24 3.16
N GLU A 88 -21.11 -6.43 3.07
CA GLU A 88 -21.99 -6.80 1.96
C GLU A 88 -23.44 -6.36 2.16
N ASP A 89 -23.87 -6.06 3.39
CA ASP A 89 -25.24 -5.58 3.64
C ASP A 89 -25.33 -4.47 4.72
N PRO A 90 -25.20 -3.19 4.32
CA PRO A 90 -25.34 -2.04 5.21
C PRO A 90 -26.69 -1.94 5.93
N SER A 91 -27.74 -2.57 5.38
CA SER A 91 -29.08 -2.55 5.97
C SER A 91 -29.16 -3.38 7.26
N SER A 92 -28.25 -4.35 7.41
CA SER A 92 -28.17 -5.26 8.55
C SER A 92 -27.32 -4.74 9.72
N TRP A 93 -26.60 -3.63 9.54
CA TRP A 93 -25.63 -3.14 10.52
C TRP A 93 -26.29 -2.50 11.75
N THR A 94 -25.75 -2.83 12.91
CA THR A 94 -25.98 -2.13 14.18
C THR A 94 -25.39 -0.71 14.16
N ALA A 95 -25.77 0.13 15.12
CA ALA A 95 -25.25 1.49 15.23
C ALA A 95 -23.73 1.50 15.51
N GLU A 96 -23.26 0.57 16.32
CA GLU A 96 -21.84 0.37 16.63
C GLU A 96 -21.06 -0.05 15.39
N GLU A 97 -21.59 -0.96 14.58
CA GLU A 97 -20.98 -1.40 13.32
C GLU A 97 -20.90 -0.27 12.29
N ARG A 98 -21.94 0.56 12.18
CA ARG A 98 -21.92 1.77 11.35
C ARG A 98 -20.83 2.74 11.77
N THR A 99 -20.74 3.03 13.07
CA THR A 99 -19.71 3.93 13.61
C THR A 99 -18.30 3.40 13.36
N GLN A 100 -18.08 2.10 13.56
CA GLN A 100 -16.79 1.46 13.25
C GLN A 100 -16.48 1.53 11.76
N HIS A 101 -17.48 1.33 10.90
CA HIS A 101 -17.29 1.40 9.47
C HIS A 101 -16.97 2.82 8.97
N GLU A 102 -17.62 3.86 9.50
CA GLU A 102 -17.30 5.26 9.18
C GLU A 102 -15.85 5.63 9.55
N LEU A 103 -15.38 5.17 10.71
CA LEU A 103 -13.97 5.33 11.11
C LEU A 103 -13.03 4.62 10.13
N LEU A 104 -13.37 3.39 9.72
CA LEU A 104 -12.59 2.64 8.75
C LEU A 104 -12.53 3.32 7.37
N VAL A 105 -13.65 3.87 6.90
CA VAL A 105 -13.71 4.61 5.62
C VAL A 105 -12.77 5.80 5.67
N LYS A 106 -12.75 6.53 6.78
CA LYS A 106 -11.83 7.65 6.99
C LYS A 106 -10.37 7.20 6.96
N ASP A 107 -10.05 6.12 7.67
CA ASP A 107 -8.69 5.56 7.69
C ASP A 107 -8.25 5.08 6.30
N PHE A 108 -9.14 4.41 5.56
CA PHE A 108 -8.86 3.98 4.19
C PHE A 108 -8.76 5.16 3.22
N GLY A 109 -9.50 6.24 3.42
CA GLY A 109 -9.34 7.47 2.65
C GLY A 109 -7.94 8.06 2.80
N LEU A 110 -7.40 8.07 4.03
CA LEU A 110 -6.02 8.48 4.29
C LEU A 110 -5.02 7.53 3.62
N VAL A 111 -5.20 6.21 3.75
CA VAL A 111 -4.34 5.22 3.10
C VAL A 111 -4.39 5.38 1.57
N ALA A 112 -5.55 5.62 0.99
CA ALA A 112 -5.69 5.84 -0.45
C ALA A 112 -4.92 7.08 -0.90
N GLN A 113 -4.99 8.19 -0.16
CA GLN A 113 -4.24 9.39 -0.49
C GLN A 113 -2.73 9.17 -0.39
N GLU A 114 -2.25 8.50 0.66
CA GLU A 114 -0.83 8.19 0.83
C GLU A 114 -0.30 7.27 -0.27
N VAL A 115 -1.07 6.22 -0.61
CA VAL A 115 -0.73 5.31 -1.71
C VAL A 115 -0.76 6.03 -3.06
N TRP A 116 -1.73 6.94 -3.27
CA TRP A 116 -1.81 7.78 -4.45
C TRP A 116 -0.56 8.66 -4.59
N ASN A 117 -0.16 9.32 -3.52
CA ASN A 117 1.04 10.16 -3.50
C ASN A 117 2.32 9.37 -3.82
N VAL A 118 2.44 8.12 -3.33
CA VAL A 118 3.56 7.24 -3.69
C VAL A 118 3.51 6.85 -5.17
N LEU A 119 2.35 6.40 -5.65
CA LEU A 119 2.17 5.88 -7.01
C LEU A 119 2.37 6.95 -8.08
N THR A 120 1.93 8.18 -7.79
CA THR A 120 1.94 9.31 -8.74
C THR A 120 3.03 10.34 -8.45
N GLY A 121 3.83 10.11 -7.41
CA GLY A 121 4.97 10.94 -7.02
C GLY A 121 6.30 10.47 -7.64
N PRO A 122 7.42 11.10 -7.27
CA PRO A 122 8.73 10.86 -7.88
C PRO A 122 9.21 9.40 -7.82
N ASN A 123 8.85 8.69 -6.75
CA ASN A 123 9.19 7.28 -6.63
C ASN A 123 8.38 6.42 -7.60
N GLY A 124 7.12 6.77 -7.89
CA GLY A 124 6.20 5.94 -8.66
C GLY A 124 6.72 5.54 -10.03
N THR A 125 7.39 6.45 -10.74
CA THR A 125 7.99 6.21 -12.06
C THR A 125 9.25 5.34 -12.02
N LEU A 126 9.91 5.27 -10.86
CA LEU A 126 11.13 4.49 -10.63
C LEU A 126 10.84 3.07 -10.08
N GLU A 127 9.60 2.82 -9.66
CA GLU A 127 9.19 1.55 -9.08
C GLU A 127 9.12 0.42 -10.10
N GLU A 128 9.31 -0.80 -9.61
CA GLU A 128 9.03 -2.00 -10.40
C GLU A 128 7.52 -2.12 -10.70
N LEU A 129 7.17 -2.69 -11.86
CA LEU A 129 5.78 -2.86 -12.30
C LEU A 129 4.91 -3.60 -11.26
N ASN A 130 5.48 -4.59 -10.57
CA ASN A 130 4.77 -5.33 -9.52
C ASN A 130 4.38 -4.42 -8.34
N VAL A 131 5.23 -3.46 -7.95
CA VAL A 131 4.95 -2.47 -6.90
C VAL A 131 3.83 -1.56 -7.37
N GLN A 132 3.97 -0.95 -8.55
CA GLN A 132 2.95 -0.08 -9.14
C GLN A 132 1.58 -0.79 -9.22
N THR A 133 1.58 -2.06 -9.63
CA THR A 133 0.36 -2.89 -9.71
C THR A 133 -0.30 -3.06 -8.35
N HIS A 134 0.45 -3.37 -7.29
CA HIS A 134 -0.13 -3.52 -5.95
C HIS A 134 -0.66 -2.20 -5.39
N LEU A 135 0.03 -1.07 -5.64
CA LEU A 135 -0.46 0.25 -5.23
C LEU A 135 -1.75 0.62 -5.98
N ALA A 136 -1.80 0.39 -7.29
CA ALA A 136 -2.99 0.62 -8.10
C ALA A 136 -4.17 -0.26 -7.66
N LEU A 137 -3.93 -1.55 -7.40
CA LEU A 137 -4.94 -2.47 -6.87
C LEU A 137 -5.43 -2.03 -5.49
N THR A 138 -4.54 -1.52 -4.64
CA THR A 138 -4.91 -0.98 -3.32
C THR A 138 -5.91 0.17 -3.47
N ILE A 139 -5.60 1.16 -4.32
CA ILE A 139 -6.50 2.29 -4.60
C ILE A 139 -7.82 1.78 -5.17
N ALA A 140 -7.78 0.90 -6.18
CA ALA A 140 -8.99 0.37 -6.81
C ALA A 140 -9.90 -0.34 -5.80
N VAL A 141 -9.34 -1.16 -4.91
CA VAL A 141 -10.11 -1.83 -3.86
C VAL A 141 -10.71 -0.82 -2.90
N ILE A 142 -9.98 0.22 -2.51
CA ILE A 142 -10.52 1.26 -1.61
C ILE A 142 -11.69 1.99 -2.28
N LEU A 143 -11.50 2.45 -3.52
CA LEU A 143 -12.52 3.19 -4.27
C LEU A 143 -13.79 2.34 -4.51
N LEU A 144 -13.64 1.10 -5.00
CA LEU A 144 -14.80 0.24 -5.28
C LEU A 144 -15.54 -0.23 -4.03
N ARG A 145 -14.88 -0.31 -2.87
CA ARG A 145 -15.47 -0.92 -1.67
C ARG A 145 -15.86 0.06 -0.59
N PHE A 146 -15.27 1.24 -0.57
CA PHE A 146 -15.58 2.26 0.42
C PHE A 146 -16.26 3.48 -0.19
N HIS A 147 -16.03 3.81 -1.46
CA HIS A 147 -16.76 4.90 -2.11
C HIS A 147 -18.05 4.44 -2.81
N GLU A 148 -18.00 3.37 -3.62
CA GLU A 148 -19.19 2.90 -4.34
C GLU A 148 -20.28 2.34 -3.39
N ALA A 149 -19.89 1.71 -2.29
CA ALA A 149 -20.82 1.14 -1.31
C ALA A 149 -21.51 2.19 -0.42
N GLN A 150 -21.00 3.43 -0.37
CA GLN A 150 -21.43 4.42 0.62
C GLN A 150 -22.22 5.61 0.09
N ALA A 151 -21.97 6.15 -1.10
CA ALA A 151 -22.51 7.49 -1.34
C ALA A 151 -22.54 7.94 -2.79
N GLU A 152 -23.57 8.73 -3.11
CA GLU A 152 -23.61 10.12 -3.64
C GLU A 152 -22.40 10.77 -4.37
N ILE A 153 -21.17 10.25 -4.25
CA ILE A 153 -19.99 10.68 -4.99
C ILE A 153 -19.54 9.52 -5.88
N SER A 154 -19.62 9.72 -7.20
CA SER A 154 -19.16 8.71 -8.17
C SER A 154 -17.68 8.36 -7.99
N ILE A 155 -17.26 7.19 -8.49
CA ILE A 155 -15.82 6.80 -8.55
C ILE A 155 -14.98 7.91 -9.17
N VAL A 156 -15.52 8.58 -10.19
CA VAL A 156 -14.88 9.75 -10.84
C VAL A 156 -14.62 10.86 -9.82
N GLY A 157 -15.60 11.21 -9.00
CA GLY A 157 -15.44 12.22 -7.95
C GLY A 157 -14.41 11.85 -6.89
N ALA A 158 -14.30 10.56 -6.54
CA ALA A 158 -13.28 10.09 -5.61
C ALA A 158 -11.86 10.17 -6.21
N VAL A 159 -11.70 9.85 -7.50
CA VAL A 159 -10.44 10.04 -8.22
C VAL A 159 -10.08 11.53 -8.32
N GLU A 160 -11.04 12.39 -8.66
CA GLU A 160 -10.83 13.84 -8.67
C GLU A 160 -10.38 14.37 -7.31
N TRP A 161 -10.95 13.84 -6.23
CA TRP A 161 -10.51 14.17 -4.87
C TRP A 161 -9.05 13.78 -4.63
N LEU A 162 -8.63 12.57 -5.02
CA LEU A 162 -7.23 12.12 -4.88
C LEU A 162 -6.26 13.02 -5.65
N VAL A 163 -6.63 13.40 -6.87
CA VAL A 163 -5.84 14.32 -7.73
C VAL A 163 -5.73 15.71 -7.10
N ARG A 164 -6.84 16.28 -6.62
CA ARG A 164 -6.84 17.63 -6.01
C ARG A 164 -6.03 17.71 -4.72
N ASN A 165 -5.93 16.60 -3.98
CA ASN A 165 -5.20 16.52 -2.72
C ASN A 165 -3.80 15.90 -2.88
N GLN A 166 -3.35 15.66 -4.12
CA GLN A 166 -2.05 15.06 -4.39
C GLN A 166 -0.92 15.93 -3.84
N GLN A 167 -0.02 15.28 -3.11
CA GLN A 167 1.20 15.91 -2.61
C GLN A 167 2.38 15.52 -3.50
N HIS A 168 3.23 16.50 -3.81
CA HIS A 168 4.45 16.31 -4.62
C HIS A 168 4.21 15.64 -6.00
N PRO A 169 3.36 16.25 -6.86
CA PRO A 169 3.16 15.71 -8.20
C PRO A 169 4.47 15.62 -8.98
N VAL A 170 4.64 14.56 -9.78
CA VAL A 170 5.72 14.49 -10.76
C VAL A 170 5.54 15.63 -11.74
N SER A 171 6.48 16.58 -11.71
CA SER A 171 6.56 17.64 -12.71
C SER A 171 7.23 17.05 -13.94
N ASP A 172 6.45 16.36 -14.78
CA ASP A 172 6.90 16.07 -16.15
C ASP A 172 6.66 17.35 -16.98
N ASP A 173 7.71 17.86 -17.63
CA ASP A 173 7.63 19.04 -18.52
C ASP A 173 6.53 18.90 -19.59
N VAL A 174 6.12 17.67 -19.89
CA VAL A 174 5.03 17.35 -20.83
C VAL A 174 3.66 17.77 -20.30
N THR A 175 3.33 17.54 -19.03
CA THR A 175 2.02 17.94 -18.47
C THR A 175 1.98 19.41 -18.08
N ALA A 176 3.12 20.00 -17.71
CA ALA A 176 3.25 21.45 -17.49
C ALA A 176 3.02 22.27 -18.78
N SER A 177 3.29 21.69 -19.95
CA SER A 177 3.06 22.32 -21.25
C SER A 177 1.60 22.27 -21.74
N LEU A 178 0.75 21.42 -21.15
CA LEU A 178 -0.65 21.24 -21.55
C LEU A 178 -1.63 22.11 -20.74
N THR A 179 -1.16 22.80 -19.69
CA THR A 179 -1.98 23.65 -18.81
C THR A 179 -1.69 25.15 -18.95
N ASN A 180 -0.93 25.57 -19.98
CA ASN A 180 -0.72 26.98 -20.34
C ASN A 180 -1.42 27.35 -21.65
#